data_AF-A0A6A5UX02-F1
#
_entry.id   AF-A0A6A5UX02-F1
#
_cell.length_a   1.000
_cell.length_b   1.000
_cell.length_c   1.000
_cell.angle_alpha   90.00
_cell.angle_beta   90.00
_cell.angle_gamma   90.00
#
_symmetry.space_group_name_H-M   'P 1'
#
loop_
_entity.id
_entity.type
_entity.pdbx_description
1 polymer ?
#
loop_
_entity_poly.entity_id
_entity_poly.type
_entity_poly.pdbx_seq_one_letter_code
_entity_poly.pdbx_strand_id
1 'polypeptide(L)'
;MGIALAATLHRASPDPNVWLSWDLPKDSKGPKNQLQFTWPHPNFTTWSAESGRNIDDFYLRLDDQTLIPTASVDASELQYQSWYATHYPWFATLGDSRAYLNSTYWRSPRSLPLKIDHEFHVAHCVLTMKRYWKARESGRHVCPRDIDHGHISHCFGVLESYAFSGFETQHRMDPQVNGTELMWIVNACF
;
A
#
# COMPACT_ATOMS: atom_id res chain seq x y z
N MET A 1 28.39 43.56 9.52
CA MET A 1 27.47 43.40 8.38
C MET A 1 27.56 41.94 7.93
N GLY A 2 26.57 41.12 8.27
CA GLY A 2 26.54 39.69 7.91
C GLY A 2 25.59 39.48 6.73
N ILE A 3 26.10 38.91 5.64
CA ILE A 3 25.31 38.55 4.46
C ILE A 3 24.59 37.23 4.79
N ALA A 4 23.27 37.28 4.95
CA ALA A 4 22.45 36.08 5.04
C ALA A 4 22.27 35.51 3.63
N LEU A 5 22.94 34.39 3.33
CA LEU A 5 22.58 33.56 2.18
C LEU A 5 21.23 32.91 2.47
N ALA A 6 20.18 33.42 1.83
CA ALA A 6 18.93 32.71 1.72
C ALA A 6 19.18 31.48 0.82
N ALA A 7 19.31 30.31 1.43
CA ALA A 7 19.29 29.04 0.72
C ALA A 7 17.87 28.88 0.16
N THR A 8 17.73 29.16 -1.14
CA THR A 8 16.52 28.88 -1.90
C THR A 8 16.33 27.37 -1.90
N LEU A 9 15.50 26.88 -0.98
CA LEU A 9 14.97 25.52 -1.02
C LEU A 9 14.22 25.37 -2.33
N HIS A 10 14.89 24.84 -3.35
CA HIS A 10 14.23 24.26 -4.51
C HIS A 10 13.45 23.06 -4.00
N ARG A 11 12.23 23.31 -3.56
CA ARG A 11 11.23 22.27 -3.41
C ARG A 11 10.95 21.80 -4.83
N ALA A 12 11.53 20.66 -5.20
CA ALA A 12 11.19 20.00 -6.46
C ALA A 12 9.66 19.97 -6.53
N SER A 13 9.10 20.53 -7.62
CA SER A 13 7.66 20.44 -7.85
C SER A 13 7.29 18.95 -7.82
N PRO A 14 6.27 18.54 -7.04
CA PRO A 14 5.85 17.14 -7.04
C PRO A 14 5.54 16.72 -8.48
N ASP A 15 6.01 15.53 -8.86
CA ASP A 15 5.65 14.93 -10.15
C ASP A 15 4.12 14.83 -10.21
N PRO A 16 3.45 15.45 -11.20
CA PRO A 16 1.99 15.40 -11.33
C PRO A 16 1.44 13.97 -11.49
N ASN A 17 2.31 12.97 -11.69
CA ASN A 17 1.99 11.55 -11.81
C ASN A 17 2.20 10.73 -10.53
N VAL A 18 2.52 11.36 -9.39
CA VAL A 18 2.77 10.68 -8.10
C VAL A 18 1.84 11.25 -7.01
N TRP A 19 0.96 10.42 -6.46
CA TRP A 19 -0.14 10.91 -5.59
C TRP A 19 -0.09 10.43 -4.14
N LEU A 20 0.67 9.38 -3.80
CA LEU A 20 0.93 9.00 -2.41
C LEU A 20 2.40 9.24 -2.06
N SER A 21 2.64 10.31 -1.30
CA SER A 21 3.93 10.58 -0.68
C SER A 21 3.96 9.93 0.69
N TRP A 22 4.99 9.13 0.92
CA TRP A 22 5.21 8.40 2.16
C TRP A 22 6.38 9.03 2.92
N ASP A 23 6.32 9.05 4.24
CA ASP A 23 7.43 9.53 5.07
C ASP A 23 8.47 8.42 5.21
N LEU A 24 9.44 8.42 4.30
CA LEU A 24 10.47 7.38 4.22
C LEU A 24 11.75 7.82 4.92
N PRO A 25 12.44 6.91 5.64
CA PRO A 25 13.81 7.14 6.10
C PRO A 25 14.71 7.53 4.92
N LYS A 26 15.56 8.55 5.13
CA LYS A 26 16.42 9.15 4.08
C LYS A 26 17.27 8.12 3.34
N ASP A 27 17.79 7.12 4.04
CA ASP A 27 18.70 6.11 3.51
C ASP A 27 18.01 4.79 3.10
N SER A 28 16.67 4.76 3.07
CA SER A 28 15.93 3.56 2.66
C SER A 28 16.19 3.21 1.19
N LYS A 29 16.35 1.92 0.86
CA LYS A 29 16.61 1.46 -0.51
C LYS A 29 15.41 0.67 -1.04
N GLY A 30 14.73 1.20 -2.04
CA GLY A 30 13.55 0.57 -2.64
C GLY A 30 12.68 1.59 -3.35
N PRO A 31 11.51 1.16 -3.87
CA PRO A 31 10.51 2.03 -4.47
C PRO A 31 10.20 3.24 -3.58
N LYS A 32 10.18 4.44 -4.17
CA LYS A 32 9.96 5.68 -3.40
C LYS A 32 8.54 6.20 -3.54
N ASN A 33 7.88 5.77 -4.60
CA ASN A 33 6.57 6.27 -4.96
C ASN A 33 5.56 5.13 -4.93
N GLN A 34 4.33 5.48 -4.60
CA GLN A 34 3.19 4.62 -4.80
C GLN A 34 2.16 5.37 -5.63
N LEU A 35 1.78 4.78 -6.76
CA LEU A 35 0.70 5.29 -7.59
C LEU A 35 -0.61 4.66 -7.13
N GLN A 36 -1.57 5.48 -6.77
CA GLN A 36 -2.95 5.06 -6.60
C GLN A 36 -3.67 5.23 -7.95
N PHE A 37 -4.34 4.18 -8.44
CA PHE A 37 -5.05 4.25 -9.72
C PHE A 37 -6.40 4.95 -9.56
N THR A 38 -6.35 6.27 -9.53
CA THR A 38 -7.52 7.15 -9.61
C THR A 38 -7.40 8.05 -10.84
N TRP A 39 -8.48 8.71 -11.25
CA TRP A 39 -8.44 9.72 -12.32
C TRP A 39 -7.30 10.74 -12.06
N PRO A 40 -6.42 11.10 -13.02
CA PRO A 40 -6.45 10.88 -14.47
C PRO A 40 -5.76 9.62 -15.01
N HIS A 41 -5.19 8.77 -14.14
CA HIS A 41 -4.62 7.47 -14.49
C HIS A 41 -5.60 6.38 -14.08
N PRO A 42 -6.72 6.23 -14.79
CA PRO A 42 -7.86 5.47 -14.32
C PRO A 42 -7.59 3.98 -14.31
N ASN A 43 -6.42 3.46 -14.66
CA ASN A 43 -6.12 2.04 -14.54
C ASN A 43 -4.61 1.79 -14.73
N PHE A 44 -4.18 0.64 -14.23
CA PHE A 44 -2.82 0.16 -14.34
C PHE A 44 -2.36 -0.01 -15.80
N THR A 45 -3.22 -0.47 -16.71
CA THR A 45 -2.87 -0.74 -18.12
C THR A 45 -2.40 0.52 -18.85
N THR A 46 -3.04 1.66 -18.60
CA THR A 46 -2.63 2.95 -19.15
C THR A 46 -1.26 3.36 -18.62
N TRP A 47 -1.07 3.31 -17.30
CA TRP A 47 0.22 3.63 -16.68
C TRP A 47 1.35 2.70 -17.13
N SER A 48 1.10 1.39 -17.24
CA SER A 48 2.10 0.41 -17.66
C SER A 48 2.55 0.65 -19.10
N ALA A 49 1.61 0.98 -19.99
CA ALA A 49 1.92 1.33 -21.39
C ALA A 49 2.74 2.62 -21.50
N GLU A 50 2.41 3.66 -20.73
CA GLU A 50 3.12 4.95 -20.74
C GLU A 50 4.51 4.86 -20.10
N SER A 51 4.65 4.05 -19.04
CA SER A 51 5.91 3.87 -18.33
C SER A 51 6.82 2.81 -18.96
N GLY A 52 6.37 2.11 -20.01
CA GLY A 52 7.10 1.01 -20.64
C GLY A 52 7.29 -0.21 -19.73
N ARG A 53 6.44 -0.37 -18.71
CA ARG A 53 6.50 -1.47 -17.75
C ARG A 53 5.56 -2.59 -18.17
N ASN A 54 6.00 -3.84 -18.03
CA ASN A 54 5.13 -4.98 -18.28
C ASN A 54 4.30 -5.26 -17.02
N ILE A 55 3.01 -5.51 -17.22
CA ILE A 55 2.11 -5.89 -16.14
C ILE A 55 2.49 -7.20 -15.47
N ASP A 56 3.04 -8.14 -16.23
CA ASP A 56 3.42 -9.46 -15.70
C ASP A 56 4.68 -9.39 -14.81
N ASP A 57 5.35 -8.22 -14.77
CA ASP A 57 6.43 -7.94 -13.82
C ASP A 57 5.90 -7.57 -12.42
N PHE A 58 4.58 -7.50 -12.24
CA PHE A 58 3.94 -7.14 -10.98
C PHE A 58 3.09 -8.27 -10.41
N TYR A 59 3.18 -8.36 -9.09
CA TYR A 59 2.39 -9.26 -8.26
C TYR A 59 1.45 -8.43 -7.39
N LEU A 60 0.16 -8.80 -7.37
CA LEU A 60 -0.84 -8.15 -6.52
C LEU A 60 -0.83 -8.79 -5.13
N ARG A 61 -0.51 -7.98 -4.12
CA ARG A 61 -0.78 -8.29 -2.72
C ARG A 61 -2.25 -7.99 -2.39
N LEU A 62 -2.93 -8.96 -1.79
CA LEU A 62 -4.36 -8.88 -1.48
C LEU A 62 -4.65 -8.04 -0.24
N ASP A 63 -3.76 -8.08 0.75
CA ASP A 63 -3.94 -7.45 2.06
C ASP A 63 -3.83 -5.93 2.02
N ASP A 64 -2.94 -5.41 1.19
CA ASP A 64 -2.64 -3.98 1.02
C ASP A 64 -3.14 -3.43 -0.32
N GLN A 65 -3.78 -4.29 -1.13
CA GLN A 65 -4.25 -3.98 -2.49
C GLN A 65 -3.17 -3.35 -3.35
N THR A 66 -1.96 -3.91 -3.34
CA THR A 66 -0.80 -3.25 -3.93
C THR A 66 -0.05 -4.16 -4.88
N LEU A 67 0.23 -3.62 -6.08
CA LEU A 67 1.10 -4.21 -7.07
C LEU A 67 2.55 -3.89 -6.72
N ILE A 68 3.33 -4.96 -6.51
CA ILE A 68 4.75 -4.91 -6.22
C ILE A 68 5.55 -5.66 -7.29
N PRO A 69 6.84 -5.38 -7.48
CA PRO A 69 7.65 -6.14 -8.42
C PRO A 69 7.66 -7.64 -8.08
N THR A 70 7.33 -8.50 -9.03
CA THR A 70 7.29 -9.97 -8.86
C THR A 70 8.61 -10.51 -8.32
N ALA A 71 9.73 -9.93 -8.74
CA ALA A 71 11.07 -10.30 -8.26
C ALA A 71 11.30 -10.03 -6.76
N SER A 72 10.42 -9.26 -6.10
CA SER A 72 10.50 -8.97 -4.65
C SER A 72 9.63 -9.90 -3.80
N VAL A 73 8.83 -10.76 -4.44
CA VAL A 73 7.95 -11.73 -3.75
C VAL A 73 8.76 -12.96 -3.38
N ASP A 74 8.86 -13.25 -2.09
CA ASP A 74 9.53 -14.45 -1.58
C ASP A 74 8.53 -15.51 -1.09
N ALA A 75 9.04 -16.66 -0.68
CA ALA A 75 8.23 -17.76 -0.19
C ALA A 75 7.39 -17.38 1.05
N SER A 76 7.88 -16.48 1.89
CA SER A 76 7.12 -16.03 3.06
C SER A 76 5.96 -15.14 2.64
N GLU A 77 6.17 -14.23 1.70
CA GLU A 77 5.10 -13.39 1.15
C GLU A 77 4.04 -14.26 0.49
N LEU A 78 4.42 -15.24 -0.35
CA LEU A 78 3.48 -16.17 -0.98
C LEU A 78 2.64 -16.95 0.04
N GLN A 79 3.24 -17.40 1.16
CA GLN A 79 2.52 -18.08 2.21
C GLN A 79 1.39 -17.22 2.79
N TYR A 80 1.66 -15.94 3.07
CA TYR A 80 0.66 -15.02 3.60
C TYR A 80 -0.42 -14.68 2.57
N GLN A 81 -0.04 -14.43 1.33
CA GLN A 81 -1.00 -14.14 0.26
C GLN A 81 -1.90 -15.35 -0.04
N SER A 82 -1.37 -16.57 0.06
CA SER A 82 -2.17 -17.80 -0.02
C SER A 82 -3.17 -17.91 1.13
N TRP A 83 -2.78 -17.47 2.35
CA TRP A 83 -3.69 -17.43 3.48
C TRP A 83 -4.83 -16.43 3.23
N TYR A 84 -4.53 -15.21 2.77
CA TYR A 84 -5.55 -14.21 2.40
C TYR A 84 -6.49 -14.71 1.31
N ALA A 85 -5.94 -15.34 0.27
CA ALA A 85 -6.74 -15.88 -0.82
C ALA A 85 -7.73 -16.96 -0.34
N THR A 86 -7.33 -17.75 0.66
CA THR A 86 -8.17 -18.81 1.24
C THR A 86 -9.25 -18.24 2.17
N HIS A 87 -8.91 -17.24 2.99
CA HIS A 87 -9.82 -16.68 4.00
C HIS A 87 -10.77 -15.62 3.42
N TYR A 88 -10.33 -14.93 2.37
CA TYR A 88 -11.07 -13.86 1.70
C TYR A 88 -11.15 -14.14 0.18
N PRO A 89 -11.85 -15.21 -0.26
CA PRO A 89 -11.82 -15.68 -1.65
C PRO A 89 -12.34 -14.67 -2.68
N TRP A 90 -13.14 -13.68 -2.26
CA TRP A 90 -13.55 -12.58 -3.13
C TRP A 90 -12.40 -11.64 -3.50
N PHE A 91 -11.40 -11.46 -2.63
CA PHE A 91 -10.17 -10.73 -2.95
C PHE A 91 -9.36 -11.51 -3.98
N ALA A 92 -9.22 -12.82 -3.81
CA ALA A 92 -8.52 -13.68 -4.77
C ALA A 92 -9.19 -13.65 -6.15
N THR A 93 -10.53 -13.74 -6.19
CA THR A 93 -11.29 -13.65 -7.45
C THR A 93 -11.04 -12.33 -8.19
N LEU A 94 -10.92 -11.21 -7.46
CA LEU A 94 -10.58 -9.91 -8.06
C LEU A 94 -9.13 -9.86 -8.57
N GLY A 95 -8.21 -10.52 -7.88
CA GLY A 95 -6.83 -10.70 -8.33
C GLY A 95 -6.76 -11.54 -9.61
N ASP A 96 -7.37 -12.72 -9.60
CA ASP A 96 -7.33 -13.70 -10.69
C ASP A 96 -8.02 -13.20 -11.95
N SER A 97 -9.19 -12.56 -11.80
CA SER A 97 -9.89 -11.92 -12.92
C SER A 97 -9.15 -10.71 -13.47
N ARG A 98 -8.13 -10.22 -12.75
CA ARG A 98 -7.43 -8.97 -13.02
C ARG A 98 -8.39 -7.80 -13.25
N ALA A 99 -9.54 -7.81 -12.56
CA ALA A 99 -10.60 -6.82 -12.76
C ALA A 99 -10.12 -5.38 -12.50
N TYR A 100 -9.13 -5.23 -11.61
CA TYR A 100 -8.42 -3.98 -11.32
C TYR A 100 -7.67 -3.38 -12.52
N LEU A 101 -7.54 -4.08 -13.65
CA LEU A 101 -6.95 -3.54 -14.87
C LEU A 101 -7.95 -2.85 -15.79
N ASN A 102 -9.24 -3.09 -15.57
CA ASN A 102 -10.29 -2.59 -16.44
C ASN A 102 -10.69 -1.17 -16.03
N SER A 103 -10.67 -0.22 -16.98
CA SER A 103 -11.05 1.17 -16.76
C SER A 103 -12.47 1.37 -16.21
N THR A 104 -13.37 0.41 -16.43
CA THR A 104 -14.75 0.43 -15.88
C THR A 104 -14.76 0.28 -14.36
N TYR A 105 -13.79 -0.48 -13.81
CA TYR A 105 -13.63 -0.72 -12.38
C TYR A 105 -13.36 0.57 -11.60
N TRP A 106 -12.59 1.48 -12.19
CA TRP A 106 -12.09 2.70 -11.54
C TRP A 106 -12.99 3.92 -11.68
N ARG A 107 -13.96 3.88 -12.60
CA ARG A 107 -14.94 4.98 -12.76
C ARG A 107 -15.86 5.11 -11.54
N SER A 108 -15.93 4.07 -10.70
CA SER A 108 -16.59 4.12 -9.40
C SER A 108 -15.84 3.20 -8.43
N PRO A 109 -14.71 3.64 -7.83
CA PRO A 109 -13.98 2.81 -6.86
C PRO A 109 -14.87 2.46 -5.67
N ARG A 110 -15.80 3.36 -5.33
CA ARG A 110 -16.86 3.20 -4.33
C ARG A 110 -17.93 2.13 -4.66
N SER A 111 -17.89 1.52 -5.85
CA SER A 111 -18.89 0.53 -6.28
C SER A 111 -18.61 -0.90 -5.78
N LEU A 112 -17.42 -1.17 -5.26
CA LEU A 112 -17.04 -2.50 -4.79
C LEU A 112 -16.49 -2.45 -3.35
N PRO A 113 -17.36 -2.22 -2.36
CA PRO A 113 -16.99 -2.43 -0.97
C PRO A 113 -16.75 -3.93 -0.75
N LEU A 114 -15.50 -4.30 -0.44
CA LEU A 114 -15.18 -5.65 -0.05
C LEU A 114 -15.40 -5.79 1.44
N LYS A 115 -16.15 -6.81 1.83
CA LYS A 115 -16.31 -7.15 3.23
C LYS A 115 -14.94 -7.54 3.79
N ILE A 116 -14.60 -6.93 4.92
CA ILE A 116 -13.46 -7.30 5.75
C ILE A 116 -13.96 -7.43 7.18
N ASP A 117 -13.17 -8.10 8.00
CA ASP A 117 -13.44 -8.27 9.42
C ASP A 117 -12.22 -7.86 10.24
N HIS A 118 -12.37 -8.01 11.55
CA HIS A 118 -11.32 -7.78 12.52
C HIS A 118 -10.08 -8.65 12.27
N GLU A 119 -10.28 -9.90 11.84
CA GLU A 119 -9.19 -10.82 11.55
C GLU A 119 -8.36 -10.34 10.35
N PHE A 120 -9.01 -9.80 9.30
CA PHE A 120 -8.33 -9.24 8.13
C PHE A 120 -7.39 -8.12 8.56
N HIS A 121 -7.90 -7.20 9.38
CA HIS A 121 -7.16 -6.02 9.81
C HIS A 121 -6.00 -6.39 10.72
N VAL A 122 -6.21 -7.31 11.68
CA VAL A 122 -5.14 -7.82 12.55
C VAL A 122 -4.07 -8.53 11.73
N ALA A 123 -4.46 -9.42 10.82
CA ALA A 123 -3.53 -10.12 9.94
C ALA A 123 -2.70 -9.13 9.10
N HIS A 124 -3.33 -8.07 8.59
CA HIS A 124 -2.66 -7.06 7.76
C HIS A 124 -1.65 -6.26 8.58
N CYS A 125 -2.02 -5.90 9.82
CA CYS A 125 -1.12 -5.20 10.72
C CYS A 125 0.08 -6.08 11.11
N VAL A 126 -0.15 -7.36 11.45
CA VAL A 126 0.94 -8.31 11.73
C VAL A 126 1.89 -8.43 10.53
N LEU A 127 1.35 -8.63 9.33
CA LEU A 127 2.17 -8.77 8.12
C LEU A 127 2.93 -7.48 7.80
N THR A 128 2.30 -6.32 7.97
CA THR A 128 2.96 -5.01 7.83
C THR A 128 4.13 -4.88 8.81
N MET A 129 3.98 -5.28 10.07
CA MET A 129 5.09 -5.27 11.03
C MET A 129 6.24 -6.20 10.61
N LYS A 130 5.92 -7.36 10.03
CA LYS A 130 6.95 -8.26 9.51
C LYS A 130 7.70 -7.65 8.32
N ARG A 131 6.99 -7.00 7.40
CA ARG A 131 7.59 -6.29 6.24
C ARG A 131 8.49 -5.14 6.72
N TYR A 132 8.02 -4.36 7.70
CA TYR A 132 8.79 -3.31 8.34
C TYR A 132 10.09 -3.85 8.96
N TRP A 133 9.98 -4.89 9.77
CA TRP A 133 11.14 -5.53 10.40
C TRP A 133 12.16 -5.99 9.35
N LYS A 134 11.72 -6.70 8.31
CA LYS A 134 12.58 -7.15 7.21
C LYS A 134 13.26 -5.98 6.50
N ALA A 135 12.54 -4.87 6.30
CA ALA A 135 13.10 -3.68 5.68
C ALA A 135 14.14 -2.99 6.56
N ARG A 136 13.95 -2.99 7.88
CA ARG A 136 14.93 -2.47 8.85
C ARG A 136 16.21 -3.32 8.86
N GLU A 137 16.07 -4.64 8.91
CA GLU A 137 17.21 -5.58 8.95
C GLU A 137 18.03 -5.57 7.66
N SER A 138 17.37 -5.50 6.50
CA SER A 138 18.04 -5.54 5.20
C SER A 138 18.44 -4.15 4.66
N GLY A 139 17.89 -3.08 5.24
CA GLY A 139 17.96 -1.73 4.68
C GLY A 139 17.20 -1.56 3.35
N ARG A 140 16.38 -2.54 2.96
CA ARG A 140 15.65 -2.56 1.68
C ARG A 140 14.17 -2.83 1.86
N HIS A 141 13.31 -2.05 1.21
CA HIS A 141 11.86 -2.22 1.25
C HIS A 141 11.27 -2.50 -0.14
N VAL A 142 10.09 -3.12 -0.17
CA VAL A 142 9.42 -3.53 -1.42
C VAL A 142 8.38 -2.49 -1.84
N CYS A 143 7.68 -1.88 -0.89
CA CYS A 143 6.81 -0.75 -1.14
C CYS A 143 7.04 0.36 -0.11
N PRO A 144 6.95 1.66 -0.46
CA PRO A 144 7.16 2.74 0.51
C PRO A 144 6.20 2.68 1.70
N ARG A 145 4.95 2.23 1.48
CA ARG A 145 3.96 2.00 2.55
C ARG A 145 4.41 0.96 3.59
N ASP A 146 5.29 0.02 3.24
CA ASP A 146 5.83 -1.00 4.16
C ASP A 146 6.69 -0.37 5.28
N ILE A 147 7.14 0.88 5.10
CA ILE A 147 8.05 1.57 6.03
C ILE A 147 7.59 2.99 6.36
N ASP A 148 6.39 3.38 5.94
CA ASP A 148 5.82 4.68 6.24
C ASP A 148 5.51 4.83 7.74
N HIS A 149 5.97 5.92 8.35
CA HIS A 149 5.79 6.12 9.79
C HIS A 149 4.31 6.11 10.23
N GLY A 150 3.42 6.75 9.46
CA GLY A 150 2.00 6.81 9.78
C GLY A 150 1.33 5.43 9.71
N HIS A 151 1.62 4.68 8.66
CA HIS A 151 1.12 3.32 8.47
C HIS A 151 1.61 2.38 9.58
N ILE A 152 2.90 2.47 9.92
CA ILE A 152 3.49 1.65 10.99
C ILE A 152 2.90 2.00 12.36
N SER A 153 2.76 3.29 12.67
CA SER A 153 2.12 3.77 13.90
C SER A 153 0.67 3.27 14.02
N HIS A 154 -0.10 3.34 12.93
CA HIS A 154 -1.46 2.80 12.87
C HIS A 154 -1.49 1.31 13.17
N CYS A 155 -0.66 0.52 12.47
CA CYS A 155 -0.64 -0.93 12.66
C CYS A 155 -0.21 -1.32 14.08
N PHE A 156 0.77 -0.63 14.68
CA PHE A 156 1.11 -0.84 16.09
C PHE A 156 -0.07 -0.53 17.00
N GLY A 157 -0.72 0.63 16.86
CA GLY A 157 -1.85 1.02 17.69
C GLY A 157 -3.03 0.03 17.59
N VAL A 158 -3.29 -0.49 16.39
CA VAL A 158 -4.29 -1.57 16.20
C VAL A 158 -3.88 -2.81 16.99
N LEU A 159 -2.66 -3.31 16.83
CA LEU A 159 -2.20 -4.50 17.56
C LEU A 159 -2.21 -4.28 19.08
N GLU A 160 -1.87 -3.09 19.56
CA GLU A 160 -1.97 -2.71 20.97
C GLU A 160 -3.42 -2.76 21.47
N SER A 161 -4.39 -2.26 20.70
CA SER A 161 -5.80 -2.30 21.10
C SER A 161 -6.37 -3.73 21.24
N TYR A 162 -5.80 -4.69 20.51
CA TYR A 162 -6.13 -6.11 20.66
C TYR A 162 -5.41 -6.78 21.83
N ALA A 163 -4.18 -6.33 22.15
CA ALA A 163 -3.37 -6.90 23.22
C ALA A 163 -3.71 -6.33 24.61
N PHE A 164 -4.11 -5.06 24.69
CA PHE A 164 -4.29 -4.32 25.93
C PHE A 164 -5.70 -3.70 25.99
N SER A 165 -6.53 -4.20 26.91
CA SER A 165 -7.89 -3.67 27.10
C SER A 165 -7.87 -2.22 27.59
N GLY A 166 -8.77 -1.39 27.03
CA GLY A 166 -8.91 0.02 27.41
C GLY A 166 -7.97 1.00 26.69
N PHE A 167 -7.13 0.53 25.77
CA PHE A 167 -6.35 1.40 24.90
C PHE A 167 -7.25 1.88 23.76
N GLU A 168 -7.61 3.17 23.76
CA GLU A 168 -8.22 3.78 22.58
C GLU A 168 -7.14 3.98 21.51
N THR A 169 -7.37 3.46 20.31
CA THR A 169 -6.54 3.78 19.16
C THR A 169 -6.70 5.28 18.87
N GLN A 170 -5.68 6.09 19.20
CA GLN A 170 -5.66 7.51 18.80
C GLN A 170 -5.65 7.67 17.27
N HIS A 171 -5.28 6.62 16.55
CA HIS A 171 -5.42 6.49 15.11
C HIS A 171 -6.84 6.02 14.80
N ARG A 172 -7.76 6.98 14.58
CA ARG A 172 -9.05 6.68 13.94
C ARG A 172 -8.78 5.84 12.69
N MET A 173 -9.51 4.73 12.51
CA MET A 173 -9.59 4.05 11.22
C MET A 173 -9.83 5.12 10.15
N ASP A 174 -9.05 5.08 9.07
CA ASP A 174 -9.26 5.92 7.90
C ASP A 174 -10.78 5.86 7.56
N PRO A 175 -11.46 7.00 7.31
CA PRO A 175 -12.87 7.00 6.92
C PRO A 175 -13.22 6.12 5.70
N GLN A 176 -12.23 5.59 4.97
CA GLN A 176 -12.41 4.56 3.93
C GLN A 176 -12.64 3.14 4.47
N VAL A 177 -12.44 2.91 5.77
CA VAL A 177 -12.60 1.62 6.45
C VAL A 177 -13.67 1.79 7.52
N ASN A 178 -14.93 1.47 7.20
CA ASN A 178 -16.02 1.46 8.19
C ASN A 178 -15.96 0.19 9.08
N GLY A 179 -14.75 -0.27 9.43
CA GLY A 179 -14.45 -1.49 10.20
C GLY A 179 -14.90 -2.83 9.58
N THR A 180 -15.75 -2.79 8.56
CA THR A 180 -16.44 -3.96 7.96
C THR A 180 -16.35 -3.98 6.44
N GLU A 181 -15.86 -2.89 5.85
CA GLU A 181 -15.75 -2.71 4.41
C GLU A 181 -14.43 -2.03 4.09
N LEU A 182 -13.77 -2.52 3.06
CA LEU A 182 -12.59 -1.95 2.46
C LEU A 182 -12.90 -1.64 1.00
N MET A 183 -12.66 -0.40 0.59
CA MET A 183 -12.78 -0.06 -0.82
C MET A 183 -11.62 -0.68 -1.60
N TRP A 184 -11.92 -1.35 -2.72
CA TRP A 184 -10.86 -1.92 -3.56
C TRP A 184 -10.25 -0.85 -4.46
N ILE A 185 -9.11 -0.32 -4.04
CA ILE A 185 -8.31 0.66 -4.75
C ILE A 185 -6.88 0.11 -4.83
N VAL A 186 -6.59 -0.53 -5.96
CA VAL A 186 -5.23 -1.03 -6.22
C VAL A 186 -4.23 0.12 -6.36
N ASN A 187 -3.07 -0.07 -5.78
CA ASN A 187 -1.92 0.83 -5.88
C ASN A 187 -0.74 0.11 -6.56
N ALA A 188 0.27 0.82 -7.03
CA ALA A 188 1.51 0.23 -7.55
C ALA A 188 2.75 0.93 -6.98
N CYS A 189 3.74 0.16 -6.54
CA CYS A 189 5.00 0.71 -5.98
C CYS A 189 6.11 0.69 -7.04
N PHE A 190 6.82 1.81 -7.18
CA PHE A 190 7.91 1.97 -8.17
C PHE A 190 9.01 2.95 -7.73
#